data_AF-M2RJ90-F1
#
_entry.id   AF-M2RJ90-F1
#
_cell.length_a   1.000
_cell.length_b   1.000
_cell.length_c   1.000
_cell.angle_alpha   90.00
_cell.angle_beta   90.00
_cell.angle_gamma   90.00
#
_symmetry.space_group_name_H-M   'P 1'
#
loop_
_entity.id
_entity.type
_entity.pdbx_description
1 polymer ?
#
loop_
_entity_poly.entity_id
_entity_poly.type
_entity_poly.pdbx_seq_one_letter_code
_entity_poly.pdbx_strand_id
1 'polypeptide(L)'
;MSKRPTIVKQATEGSKKIVMKEWKESNSGVDKYEIDSIEQVMPSGSILMNFENTRAEMEKTIGAKNLQSVNLWICPPVENFDKIINQGCENTLSDFNAFFTKDVHIAIKDGYHPYRVILCRVVLGREGRDYVVKYGKYLLKKVCAIPAFIVTFTVCIDEVVARSSVAQKDEVYEQLINNSHLAVSKENLVVDLGDEKPLTQSNSKPMSQPSSQPVTPQKTMKLEGQKFCDNCGELCPASSKFCGSCGHKF
;
A
#
# COMPACT_ATOMS: atom_id res chain seq x y z
N MET A 1 -12.73 20.19 -25.78
CA MET A 1 -13.30 20.52 -24.44
C MET A 1 -12.15 20.66 -23.46
N SER A 2 -12.18 21.65 -22.56
CA SER A 2 -11.10 21.81 -21.57
C SER A 2 -11.29 20.85 -20.39
N LYS A 3 -10.28 20.04 -20.08
CA LYS A 3 -10.28 19.13 -18.92
C LYS A 3 -10.02 19.96 -17.66
N ARG A 4 -11.03 20.17 -16.81
CA ARG A 4 -10.80 20.67 -15.45
C ARG A 4 -10.05 19.58 -14.65
N PRO A 5 -8.90 19.89 -14.02
CA PRO A 5 -8.16 18.92 -13.21
C PRO A 5 -8.97 18.52 -11.96
N THR A 6 -8.63 17.37 -11.37
CA THR A 6 -8.99 17.09 -9.97
C THR A 6 -8.33 18.16 -9.09
N ILE A 7 -9.04 18.70 -8.10
CA ILE A 7 -8.49 19.66 -7.14
C ILE A 7 -8.60 19.06 -5.74
N VAL A 8 -7.49 18.99 -5.02
CA VAL A 8 -7.50 18.67 -3.59
C VAL A 8 -7.50 19.99 -2.81
N LYS A 9 -8.30 20.07 -1.74
CA LYS A 9 -8.40 21.26 -0.87
C LYS A 9 -8.33 20.85 0.59
N GLN A 10 -7.55 21.56 1.40
CA GLN A 10 -7.67 21.45 2.86
C GLN A 10 -9.12 21.78 3.31
N ALA A 11 -9.62 21.06 4.31
CA ALA A 11 -10.92 21.36 4.91
C ALA A 11 -10.90 22.77 5.55
N THR A 12 -11.94 23.57 5.32
CA THR A 12 -12.02 24.95 5.83
C THR A 12 -12.17 24.99 7.35
N GLU A 13 -11.60 26.01 8.00
CA GLU A 13 -11.39 26.02 9.47
C GLU A 13 -12.64 25.87 10.34
N GLY A 14 -13.83 26.22 9.82
CA GLY A 14 -15.11 25.97 10.49
C GLY A 14 -15.40 24.48 10.77
N SER A 15 -14.63 23.55 10.19
CA SER A 15 -14.73 22.11 10.40
C SER A 15 -13.96 21.58 11.63
N LYS A 16 -13.20 22.42 12.36
CA LYS A 16 -12.40 22.03 13.55
C LYS A 16 -13.22 21.65 14.80
N LYS A 17 -14.40 21.04 14.64
CA LYS A 17 -15.14 20.43 15.76
C LYS A 17 -14.77 18.95 15.87
N ILE A 18 -13.57 18.70 16.38
CA ILE A 18 -13.07 17.35 16.69
C ILE A 18 -14.03 16.72 17.70
N VAL A 19 -14.88 15.81 17.25
CA VAL A 19 -15.68 14.98 18.14
C VAL A 19 -14.76 13.91 18.70
N MET A 20 -14.05 14.25 19.79
CA MET A 20 -13.38 13.27 20.65
C MET A 20 -14.45 12.39 21.30
N LYS A 21 -14.97 11.43 20.53
CA LYS A 21 -15.80 10.37 21.07
C LYS A 21 -14.85 9.39 21.75
N GLU A 22 -14.84 9.41 23.08
CA GLU A 22 -14.07 8.48 23.89
C GLU A 22 -14.33 7.05 23.40
N TRP A 23 -13.31 6.45 22.77
CA TRP A 23 -13.32 5.03 22.48
C TRP A 23 -13.13 4.31 23.81
N LYS A 24 -14.16 3.56 24.24
CA LYS A 24 -14.02 2.69 25.40
C LYS A 24 -13.10 1.53 25.03
N GLU A 25 -11.83 1.67 25.41
CA GLU A 25 -10.79 0.68 25.18
C GLU A 25 -11.21 -0.68 25.74
N SER A 26 -11.24 -1.68 24.87
CA SER A 26 -11.43 -3.08 25.24
C SER A 26 -10.51 -4.02 24.44
N ASN A 27 -9.29 -3.53 24.15
CA ASN A 27 -8.10 -4.34 23.89
C ASN A 27 -6.85 -3.48 24.10
N SER A 28 -5.92 -3.95 24.94
CA SER A 28 -4.61 -3.33 25.12
C SER A 28 -3.69 -3.62 23.93
N GLY A 29 -3.10 -2.59 23.33
CA GLY A 29 -2.17 -2.74 22.20
C GLY A 29 -2.75 -2.36 20.83
N VAL A 30 -3.71 -1.44 20.77
CA VAL A 30 -4.08 -0.76 19.51
C VAL A 30 -3.09 0.36 19.25
N ASP A 31 -2.51 0.41 18.05
CA ASP A 31 -1.68 1.52 17.60
C ASP A 31 -2.46 2.84 17.68
N LYS A 32 -1.88 3.85 18.33
CA LYS A 32 -2.45 5.19 18.41
C LYS A 32 -2.09 5.97 17.14
N TYR A 33 -3.06 6.70 16.59
CA TYR A 33 -2.85 7.55 15.41
C TYR A 33 -3.35 8.96 15.67
N GLU A 34 -2.56 9.95 15.29
CA GLU A 34 -2.95 11.37 15.30
C GLU A 34 -3.22 11.82 13.85
N ILE A 35 -4.24 12.65 13.66
CA ILE A 35 -4.62 13.17 12.35
C ILE A 35 -3.91 14.50 12.13
N ASP A 36 -2.95 14.50 11.21
CA ASP A 36 -2.25 15.71 10.74
C ASP A 36 -3.17 16.60 9.90
N SER A 37 -3.78 16.03 8.87
CA SER A 37 -4.57 16.80 7.91
C SER A 37 -5.70 16.00 7.27
N ILE A 38 -6.79 16.72 6.94
CA ILE A 38 -7.93 16.19 6.19
C ILE A 38 -8.14 17.07 4.96
N GLU A 39 -8.07 16.46 3.80
CA GLU A 39 -8.21 17.13 2.51
C GLU A 39 -9.46 16.63 1.78
N GLN A 40 -10.32 17.53 1.33
CA GLN A 40 -11.43 17.20 0.44
C GLN A 40 -10.91 17.00 -0.98
N VAL A 41 -11.25 15.87 -1.58
CA VAL A 41 -11.00 15.62 -3.00
C VAL A 41 -12.18 16.18 -3.80
N MET A 42 -11.88 16.95 -4.86
CA MET A 42 -12.85 17.40 -5.87
C MET A 42 -12.52 16.73 -7.20
N PRO A 43 -13.05 15.51 -7.48
CA PRO A 43 -12.72 14.74 -8.67
C PRO A 43 -12.99 15.49 -9.97
N SER A 44 -12.15 15.27 -10.98
CA SER A 44 -12.39 15.79 -12.34
C SER A 44 -13.76 15.37 -12.88
N GLY A 45 -14.35 16.20 -13.75
CA GLY A 45 -15.69 15.96 -14.29
C GLY A 45 -15.84 14.61 -15.02
N SER A 46 -14.75 14.09 -15.59
CA SER A 46 -14.67 12.74 -16.17
C SER A 46 -14.82 11.62 -15.13
N ILE A 47 -14.18 11.74 -13.96
CA ILE A 47 -14.30 10.75 -12.87
C ILE A 47 -15.72 10.78 -12.31
N LEU A 48 -16.27 11.98 -12.07
CA LEU A 48 -17.62 12.14 -11.55
C LEU A 48 -18.69 11.62 -12.52
N MET A 49 -18.57 11.92 -13.81
CA MET A 49 -19.46 11.40 -14.85
C MET A 49 -19.40 9.87 -14.94
N ASN A 50 -18.19 9.29 -14.86
CA ASN A 50 -18.04 7.84 -14.90
C ASN A 50 -18.67 7.16 -13.67
N PHE A 51 -18.45 7.71 -12.47
CA PHE A 51 -19.09 7.24 -11.23
C PHE A 51 -20.63 7.28 -11.31
N GLU A 52 -21.23 8.39 -11.74
CA GLU A 52 -22.69 8.49 -11.86
C GLU A 52 -23.25 7.62 -12.99
N ASN A 53 -22.50 7.39 -14.08
CA ASN A 53 -22.88 6.43 -15.13
C ASN A 53 -22.94 4.99 -14.60
N THR A 54 -21.86 4.53 -13.95
CA THR A 54 -21.77 3.17 -13.36
C THR A 54 -22.82 3.00 -12.26
N ARG A 55 -23.05 4.03 -11.44
CA ARG A 55 -24.15 4.07 -10.47
C ARG A 55 -25.51 3.92 -11.15
N ALA A 56 -25.80 4.66 -12.21
CA ALA A 56 -27.09 4.60 -12.91
C ALA A 56 -27.34 3.25 -13.60
N GLU A 57 -26.29 2.54 -14.03
CA GLU A 57 -26.40 1.15 -14.53
C GLU A 57 -26.70 0.16 -13.39
N MET A 58 -26.06 0.32 -12.24
CA MET A 58 -26.39 -0.45 -11.03
C MET A 58 -27.81 -0.14 -10.54
N GLU A 59 -28.26 1.12 -10.63
CA GLU A 59 -29.62 1.54 -10.27
C GLU A 59 -30.68 0.85 -11.16
N LYS A 60 -30.43 0.75 -12.47
CA LYS A 60 -31.30 0.02 -13.42
C LYS A 60 -31.36 -1.48 -13.14
N THR A 61 -30.28 -2.08 -12.66
CA THR A 61 -30.21 -3.54 -12.43
C THR A 61 -30.62 -3.97 -11.02
N ILE A 62 -30.58 -3.09 -10.03
CA ILE A 62 -30.84 -3.40 -8.60
C ILE A 62 -32.11 -2.71 -8.08
N GLY A 63 -32.50 -1.60 -8.71
CA GLY A 63 -33.58 -0.73 -8.28
C GLY A 63 -33.12 0.28 -7.23
N ALA A 64 -33.46 1.56 -7.41
CA ALA A 64 -33.03 2.67 -6.56
C ALA A 64 -33.24 2.45 -5.05
N LYS A 65 -34.32 1.75 -4.65
CA LYS A 65 -34.62 1.44 -3.23
C LYS A 65 -33.60 0.51 -2.56
N ASN A 66 -32.89 -0.31 -3.35
CA ASN A 66 -31.95 -1.32 -2.87
C ASN A 66 -30.48 -0.89 -3.05
N LEU A 67 -30.23 0.19 -3.81
CA LEU A 67 -28.89 0.65 -4.16
C LEU A 67 -28.26 1.43 -3.00
N GLN A 68 -27.32 0.81 -2.28
CA GLN A 68 -26.73 1.40 -1.08
C GLN A 68 -25.50 2.25 -1.39
N SER A 69 -25.49 3.50 -0.91
CA SER A 69 -24.31 4.38 -0.91
C SER A 69 -23.70 4.39 0.50
N VAL A 70 -22.47 3.91 0.64
CA VAL A 70 -21.72 3.86 1.91
C VAL A 70 -20.38 4.58 1.79
N ASN A 71 -19.84 5.06 2.90
CA ASN A 71 -18.47 5.57 2.94
C ASN A 71 -17.55 4.45 3.45
N LEU A 72 -16.47 4.18 2.73
CA LEU A 72 -15.50 3.14 3.07
C LEU A 72 -14.07 3.65 2.87
N TRP A 73 -13.17 3.22 3.76
CA TRP A 73 -11.75 3.50 3.70
C TRP A 73 -11.02 2.56 2.74
N ILE A 74 -10.00 3.08 2.08
CA ILE A 74 -8.97 2.32 1.36
C ILE A 74 -7.59 2.95 1.62
N CYS A 75 -6.57 2.11 1.70
CA CYS A 75 -5.17 2.50 1.94
C CYS A 75 -4.30 1.93 0.80
N PRO A 76 -4.27 2.58 -0.38
CA PRO A 76 -3.64 2.05 -1.59
C PRO A 76 -2.11 2.19 -1.56
N PRO A 77 -1.35 1.49 -2.42
CA PRO A 77 0.09 1.71 -2.57
C PRO A 77 0.41 3.17 -2.93
N VAL A 78 1.60 3.65 -2.56
CA VAL A 78 2.02 5.06 -2.77
C VAL A 78 1.99 5.43 -4.26
N GLU A 79 2.50 4.53 -5.10
CA GLU A 79 2.50 4.56 -6.56
C GLU A 79 1.10 4.52 -7.19
N ASN A 80 0.06 4.13 -6.44
CA ASN A 80 -1.33 4.09 -6.88
C ASN A 80 -2.22 5.17 -6.21
N PHE A 81 -1.74 5.84 -5.16
CA PHE A 81 -2.48 6.86 -4.43
C PHE A 81 -2.90 8.02 -5.35
N ASP A 82 -1.93 8.66 -6.01
CA ASP A 82 -2.21 9.77 -6.93
C ASP A 82 -2.89 9.30 -8.23
N LYS A 83 -2.71 8.03 -8.64
CA LYS A 83 -3.51 7.46 -9.74
C LYS A 83 -4.99 7.45 -9.39
N ILE A 84 -5.36 6.97 -8.19
CA ILE A 84 -6.77 6.92 -7.74
C ILE A 84 -7.40 8.32 -7.72
N ILE A 85 -6.66 9.35 -7.29
CA ILE A 85 -7.13 10.74 -7.26
C ILE A 85 -7.29 11.35 -8.67
N ASN A 86 -6.38 11.05 -9.60
CA ASN A 86 -6.35 11.67 -10.94
C ASN A 86 -7.07 10.88 -12.04
N GLN A 87 -7.28 9.57 -11.85
CA GLN A 87 -7.85 8.64 -12.84
C GLN A 87 -9.12 7.94 -12.33
N GLY A 88 -9.38 7.98 -11.02
CA GLY A 88 -10.53 7.32 -10.38
C GLY A 88 -10.29 5.85 -10.05
N CYS A 89 -11.06 5.32 -9.09
CA CYS A 89 -10.89 3.96 -8.57
C CYS A 89 -11.02 2.87 -9.65
N GLU A 90 -12.03 2.96 -10.53
CA GLU A 90 -12.34 1.92 -11.51
C GLU A 90 -11.16 1.60 -12.44
N ASN A 91 -10.33 2.59 -12.76
CA ASN A 91 -9.16 2.46 -13.64
C ASN A 91 -7.86 2.04 -12.93
N THR A 92 -7.87 1.87 -11.61
CA THR A 92 -6.64 1.85 -10.79
C THR A 92 -6.62 0.83 -9.65
N LEU A 93 -7.77 0.26 -9.26
CA LEU A 93 -7.83 -0.81 -8.27
C LEU A 93 -7.45 -2.20 -8.82
N SER A 94 -7.31 -2.33 -10.14
CA SER A 94 -6.81 -3.55 -10.81
C SER A 94 -5.33 -3.80 -10.59
N ASP A 95 -4.55 -2.75 -10.29
CA ASP A 95 -3.09 -2.80 -10.21
C ASP A 95 -2.58 -3.51 -8.94
N PHE A 96 -3.44 -3.67 -7.92
CA PHE A 96 -3.08 -4.21 -6.60
C PHE A 96 -4.26 -4.95 -5.96
N ASN A 97 -4.01 -5.69 -4.86
CA ASN A 97 -5.06 -6.40 -4.14
C ASN A 97 -5.89 -5.44 -3.27
N ALA A 98 -6.76 -4.66 -3.92
CA ALA A 98 -7.56 -3.61 -3.32
C ALA A 98 -8.73 -4.16 -2.48
N PHE A 99 -8.85 -3.68 -1.24
CA PHE A 99 -10.04 -3.85 -0.41
C PHE A 99 -10.50 -2.53 0.17
N PHE A 100 -11.79 -2.46 0.49
CA PHE A 100 -12.41 -1.37 1.23
C PHE A 100 -12.86 -1.84 2.60
N THR A 101 -13.02 -0.95 3.58
CA THR A 101 -13.59 -1.32 4.89
C THR A 101 -14.28 -0.14 5.58
N LYS A 102 -15.15 -0.45 6.56
CA LYS A 102 -15.77 0.56 7.43
C LYS A 102 -14.85 1.02 8.56
N ASP A 103 -13.83 0.22 8.90
CA ASP A 103 -12.90 0.48 10.00
C ASP A 103 -11.57 1.03 9.47
N VAL A 104 -11.23 2.25 9.89
CA VAL A 104 -9.98 2.90 9.48
C VAL A 104 -8.74 2.18 10.01
N HIS A 105 -8.82 1.51 11.17
CA HIS A 105 -7.70 0.75 11.71
C HIS A 105 -7.39 -0.47 10.83
N ILE A 106 -8.41 -1.20 10.36
CA ILE A 106 -8.25 -2.29 9.39
C ILE A 106 -7.69 -1.77 8.05
N ALA A 107 -8.12 -0.58 7.62
CA ALA A 107 -7.60 0.04 6.40
C ALA A 107 -6.11 0.41 6.51
N ILE A 108 -5.67 0.99 7.63
CA ILE A 108 -4.27 1.36 7.85
C ILE A 108 -3.41 0.11 8.04
N LYS A 109 -3.78 -0.77 8.98
CA LYS A 109 -2.98 -1.91 9.43
C LYS A 109 -2.73 -2.95 8.34
N ASP A 110 -3.76 -3.26 7.55
CA ASP A 110 -3.69 -4.29 6.52
C ASP A 110 -3.53 -3.67 5.12
N GLY A 111 -3.27 -2.37 5.04
CA GLY A 111 -3.12 -1.58 3.80
C GLY A 111 -1.66 -1.41 3.36
N TYR A 112 -1.43 -0.41 2.50
CA TYR A 112 -0.12 -0.21 1.85
C TYR A 112 0.53 1.16 2.12
N HIS A 113 -0.24 2.24 2.32
CA HIS A 113 0.32 3.58 2.51
C HIS A 113 0.68 3.85 3.98
N PRO A 114 1.90 4.29 4.31
CA PRO A 114 2.33 4.42 5.72
C PRO A 114 1.63 5.55 6.49
N TYR A 115 1.26 6.65 5.82
CA TYR A 115 0.79 7.90 6.47
C TYR A 115 -0.51 8.51 5.93
N ARG A 116 -1.23 7.87 4.99
CA ARG A 116 -2.43 8.45 4.35
C ARG A 116 -3.47 7.39 4.01
N VAL A 117 -4.75 7.67 4.25
CA VAL A 117 -5.88 6.87 3.78
C VAL A 117 -6.83 7.70 2.92
N ILE A 118 -7.60 7.04 2.06
CA ILE A 118 -8.65 7.66 1.25
C ILE A 118 -10.00 7.20 1.79
N LEU A 119 -10.89 8.15 2.10
CA LEU A 119 -12.31 7.88 2.31
C LEU A 119 -13.01 7.98 0.95
N CYS A 120 -13.51 6.85 0.46
CA CYS A 120 -14.28 6.77 -0.77
C CYS A 120 -15.77 6.69 -0.46
N ARG A 121 -16.59 7.37 -1.27
CA ARG A 121 -18.02 7.06 -1.39
C ARG A 121 -18.15 5.88 -2.35
N VAL A 122 -18.71 4.78 -1.87
CA VAL A 122 -18.88 3.52 -2.61
C VAL A 122 -20.35 3.21 -2.75
N VAL A 123 -20.78 2.89 -3.97
CA VAL A 123 -22.12 2.35 -4.25
C VAL A 123 -21.99 0.83 -4.29
N LEU A 124 -22.66 0.15 -3.36
CA LEU A 124 -22.69 -1.31 -3.29
C LEU A 124 -23.75 -1.86 -4.23
N GLY A 125 -23.36 -2.91 -4.97
CA GLY A 125 -24.26 -3.64 -5.85
C GLY A 125 -25.00 -4.77 -5.12
N ARG A 126 -25.11 -5.92 -5.78
CA ARG A 126 -25.57 -7.18 -5.17
C ARG A 126 -24.41 -7.90 -4.51
N GLU A 127 -24.57 -8.32 -3.27
CA GLU A 127 -23.57 -9.14 -2.58
C GLU A 127 -23.38 -10.50 -3.31
N GLY A 128 -22.18 -11.06 -3.23
CA GLY A 128 -21.76 -12.24 -3.97
C GLY A 128 -21.40 -11.96 -5.44
N ARG A 129 -22.20 -11.14 -6.13
CA ARG A 129 -22.04 -10.81 -7.57
C ARG A 129 -21.14 -9.61 -7.81
N ASP A 130 -21.51 -8.44 -7.29
CA ASP A 130 -20.88 -7.15 -7.61
C ASP A 130 -19.85 -6.75 -6.54
N TYR A 131 -19.99 -7.30 -5.32
CA TYR A 131 -19.00 -7.24 -4.25
C TYR A 131 -19.11 -8.47 -3.34
N VAL A 132 -18.12 -8.69 -2.48
CA VAL A 132 -18.11 -9.74 -1.44
C VAL A 132 -17.57 -9.14 -0.14
N VAL A 133 -18.18 -9.45 1.00
CA VAL A 133 -17.64 -9.10 2.33
C VAL A 133 -16.98 -10.31 2.98
N LYS A 134 -15.76 -10.15 3.50
CA LYS A 134 -15.07 -11.12 4.36
C LYS A 134 -14.27 -10.37 5.43
N TYR A 135 -14.38 -10.80 6.69
CA TYR A 135 -13.60 -10.23 7.81
C TYR A 135 -13.64 -8.68 7.90
N GLY A 136 -14.81 -8.07 7.66
CA GLY A 136 -14.97 -6.60 7.65
C GLY A 136 -14.41 -5.88 6.41
N LYS A 137 -13.80 -6.61 5.47
CA LYS A 137 -13.29 -6.10 4.19
C LYS A 137 -14.28 -6.36 3.06
N TYR A 138 -14.49 -5.35 2.24
CA TYR A 138 -15.32 -5.32 1.04
C TYR A 138 -14.41 -5.44 -0.19
N LEU A 139 -14.54 -6.53 -0.92
CA LEU A 139 -13.87 -6.73 -2.22
C LEU A 139 -14.89 -6.40 -3.32
N LEU A 140 -14.64 -5.32 -4.07
CA LEU A 140 -15.52 -4.90 -5.17
C LEU A 140 -15.15 -5.64 -6.46
N LYS A 141 -16.12 -6.31 -7.07
CA LYS A 141 -16.00 -6.93 -8.41
C LYS A 141 -16.46 -5.96 -9.51
N LYS A 142 -17.45 -5.11 -9.20
CA LYS A 142 -17.82 -3.93 -9.99
C LYS A 142 -17.51 -2.67 -9.18
N VAL A 143 -16.57 -1.86 -9.66
CA VAL A 143 -16.04 -0.71 -8.91
C VAL A 143 -16.89 0.54 -9.18
N CYS A 144 -17.88 0.80 -8.33
CA CYS A 144 -18.59 2.08 -8.29
C CYS A 144 -18.15 2.88 -7.06
N ALA A 145 -16.93 3.42 -7.11
CA ALA A 145 -16.30 4.14 -6.00
C ALA A 145 -15.68 5.47 -6.46
N ILE A 146 -15.83 6.51 -5.65
CA ILE A 146 -15.25 7.84 -5.91
C ILE A 146 -14.55 8.38 -4.65
N PRO A 147 -13.30 8.88 -4.74
CA PRO A 147 -12.61 9.52 -3.62
C PRO A 147 -13.37 10.77 -3.15
N ALA A 148 -13.51 10.92 -1.83
CA ALA A 148 -14.18 12.07 -1.21
C ALA A 148 -13.24 12.85 -0.28
N PHE A 149 -12.46 12.16 0.54
CA PHE A 149 -11.44 12.77 1.40
C PHE A 149 -10.14 11.97 1.41
N ILE A 150 -9.04 12.67 1.61
CA ILE A 150 -7.76 12.11 2.05
C ILE A 150 -7.59 12.47 3.53
N VAL A 151 -7.07 11.54 4.33
CA VAL A 151 -6.66 11.79 5.72
C VAL A 151 -5.19 11.41 5.85
N THR A 152 -4.35 12.39 6.18
CA THR A 152 -2.95 12.19 6.55
C THR A 152 -2.86 11.99 8.05
N PHE A 153 -2.07 11.01 8.50
CA PHE A 153 -1.94 10.65 9.90
C PHE A 153 -0.49 10.30 10.26
N THR A 154 -0.16 10.49 11.54
CA THR A 154 1.08 10.03 12.17
C THR A 154 0.78 8.88 13.13
N VAL A 155 1.79 8.07 13.46
CA VAL A 155 1.68 6.99 14.45
C VAL A 155 2.27 7.46 15.76
N CYS A 156 1.46 7.51 16.82
CA CYS A 156 1.91 7.90 18.15
C CYS A 156 2.56 6.69 18.83
N ILE A 157 3.87 6.54 18.64
CA ILE A 157 4.67 5.49 19.30
C ILE A 157 4.91 5.93 20.75
N ASP A 158 4.26 5.28 21.71
CA ASP A 158 4.59 5.47 23.13
C ASP A 158 6.08 5.12 23.36
N GLU A 159 6.89 6.07 23.84
CA GLU A 159 8.36 6.08 23.68
C GLU A 159 9.13 4.88 24.26
N VAL A 160 8.50 4.09 25.14
CA VAL A 160 9.11 2.97 25.87
C VAL A 160 9.67 1.88 24.94
N VAL A 161 9.17 1.77 23.69
CA VAL A 161 9.59 0.75 22.71
C VAL A 161 10.51 1.31 21.61
N ALA A 162 10.76 2.63 21.57
CA ALA A 162 11.33 3.32 20.40
C ALA A 162 12.79 2.96 20.05
N ARG A 163 13.56 2.30 20.94
CA ARG A 163 15.01 2.08 20.76
C ARG A 163 15.41 0.88 19.88
N SER A 164 14.46 0.10 19.38
CA SER A 164 14.77 -1.14 18.64
C SER A 164 14.30 -1.19 17.19
N SER A 165 13.47 -0.25 16.72
CA SER A 165 12.74 -0.37 15.44
C SER A 165 12.82 0.84 14.51
N VAL A 166 13.17 2.03 15.01
CA VAL A 166 13.22 3.26 14.18
C VAL A 166 14.36 3.19 13.15
N ALA A 167 15.56 2.79 13.58
CA ALA A 167 16.75 2.70 12.72
C ALA A 167 16.57 1.81 11.47
N GLN A 168 15.69 0.80 11.52
CA GLN A 168 15.42 -0.10 10.40
C GLN A 168 14.43 0.45 9.36
N LYS A 169 13.72 1.55 9.64
CA LYS A 169 12.80 2.19 8.67
C LYS A 169 13.46 3.33 7.91
N ASP A 170 14.30 4.11 8.58
CA ASP A 170 14.97 5.26 7.96
C ASP A 170 16.03 4.80 6.93
N GLU A 171 16.78 3.71 7.21
CA GLU A 171 17.72 3.12 6.24
C GLU A 171 17.04 2.67 4.93
N VAL A 172 15.79 2.18 5.00
CA VAL A 172 15.05 1.73 3.80
C VAL A 172 14.66 2.92 2.92
N TYR A 173 14.36 4.08 3.51
CA TYR A 173 14.02 5.29 2.77
C TYR A 173 15.23 5.86 2.00
N GLU A 174 16.37 5.99 2.67
CA GLU A 174 17.64 6.41 2.03
C GLU A 174 18.10 5.44 0.94
N GLN A 175 17.96 4.13 1.14
CA GLN A 175 18.32 3.13 0.12
C GLN A 175 17.40 3.17 -1.10
N LEU A 176 16.11 3.48 -0.94
CA LEU A 176 15.18 3.64 -2.08
C LEU A 176 15.50 4.89 -2.91
N ILE A 177 15.84 6.01 -2.27
CA ILE A 177 16.21 7.26 -2.96
C ILE A 177 17.50 7.05 -3.78
N ASN A 178 18.57 6.57 -3.14
CA ASN A 178 19.89 6.50 -3.77
C ASN A 178 19.97 5.50 -4.94
N ASN A 179 19.21 4.39 -4.89
CA ASN A 179 19.20 3.41 -5.99
C ASN A 179 18.43 3.88 -7.25
N SER A 180 17.55 4.89 -7.13
CA SER A 180 16.78 5.40 -8.28
C SER A 180 17.64 6.02 -9.38
N HIS A 181 18.81 6.56 -9.03
CA HIS A 181 19.63 7.38 -9.94
C HIS A 181 20.67 6.58 -10.77
N LEU A 182 20.74 5.26 -10.60
CA LEU A 182 21.65 4.36 -11.32
C LEU A 182 20.98 3.54 -12.44
N ALA A 183 19.65 3.59 -12.55
CA ALA A 183 18.89 2.78 -13.52
C ALA A 183 18.82 3.38 -14.95
N VAL A 184 19.34 4.59 -15.19
CA VAL A 184 19.24 5.29 -16.49
C VAL A 184 20.58 5.26 -17.24
N SER A 185 21.15 4.07 -17.46
CA SER A 185 22.30 3.83 -18.37
C SER A 185 22.56 2.34 -18.64
N LYS A 186 21.62 1.58 -19.23
CA LYS A 186 21.91 0.21 -19.73
C LYS A 186 20.91 -0.44 -20.70
N GLU A 187 20.58 0.20 -21.82
CA GLU A 187 20.09 -0.52 -23.01
C GLU A 187 20.77 -0.01 -24.30
N ASN A 188 21.71 -0.80 -24.84
CA ASN A 188 21.95 -1.08 -26.27
C ASN A 188 23.27 -1.84 -26.51
N LEU A 189 23.33 -2.65 -27.57
CA LEU A 189 24.36 -3.67 -27.89
C LEU A 189 24.45 -3.91 -29.42
N VAL A 190 25.53 -4.45 -30.01
CA VAL A 190 26.83 -4.87 -29.46
C VAL A 190 27.94 -3.82 -29.79
N VAL A 191 28.84 -3.85 -30.79
CA VAL A 191 29.23 -4.84 -31.83
C VAL A 191 30.75 -4.79 -32.08
N ASP A 192 31.47 -5.70 -31.40
CA ASP A 192 32.68 -6.47 -31.79
C ASP A 192 33.97 -5.82 -32.40
N LEU A 193 35.09 -6.55 -32.19
CA LEU A 193 36.45 -6.46 -32.79
C LEU A 193 37.37 -5.25 -32.43
N GLY A 194 38.66 -5.49 -32.08
CA GLY A 194 39.61 -4.36 -32.00
C GLY A 194 41.05 -4.45 -31.46
N ASP A 195 41.54 -5.54 -30.86
CA ASP A 195 42.99 -5.85 -30.63
C ASP A 195 43.94 -4.98 -29.72
N GLU A 196 45.12 -5.56 -29.45
CA GLU A 196 46.40 -5.03 -28.88
C GLU A 196 46.57 -4.70 -27.35
N LYS A 197 47.83 -4.46 -26.95
CA LYS A 197 48.49 -4.65 -25.61
C LYS A 197 49.46 -3.47 -25.30
N PRO A 198 50.22 -3.45 -24.16
CA PRO A 198 49.92 -3.69 -22.73
C PRO A 198 50.53 -2.55 -21.84
N LEU A 199 50.60 -2.70 -20.49
CA LEU A 199 51.82 -2.44 -19.66
C LEU A 199 51.62 -2.70 -18.14
N THR A 200 52.75 -2.99 -17.47
CA THR A 200 53.16 -3.06 -16.03
C THR A 200 52.40 -2.21 -14.98
N GLN A 201 52.38 -2.45 -13.64
CA GLN A 201 53.17 -3.22 -12.61
C GLN A 201 52.33 -3.21 -11.26
N SER A 202 52.70 -3.75 -10.07
CA SER A 202 53.28 -5.05 -9.62
C SER A 202 53.40 -5.12 -8.07
N ASN A 203 53.24 -6.31 -7.43
CA ASN A 203 53.62 -6.65 -6.02
C ASN A 203 52.91 -5.90 -4.85
N SER A 204 52.82 -6.38 -3.58
CA SER A 204 53.23 -7.64 -2.90
C SER A 204 52.45 -7.92 -1.57
N LYS A 205 52.54 -9.16 -1.04
CA LYS A 205 52.17 -9.64 0.33
C LYS A 205 53.48 -9.89 1.18
N PRO A 206 53.53 -10.40 2.46
CA PRO A 206 52.54 -11.11 3.30
C PRO A 206 52.54 -10.83 4.85
N MET A 207 51.84 -11.68 5.64
CA MET A 207 52.05 -12.03 7.09
C MET A 207 51.72 -10.97 8.17
N SER A 208 51.37 -11.29 9.44
CA SER A 208 51.27 -12.55 10.25
C SER A 208 50.11 -12.52 11.29
N GLN A 209 49.82 -13.65 11.94
CA GLN A 209 48.83 -13.86 13.05
C GLN A 209 49.56 -14.16 14.39
N PRO A 210 48.95 -14.05 15.60
CA PRO A 210 48.27 -15.23 16.23
C PRO A 210 47.13 -14.94 17.27
N SER A 211 46.32 -15.98 17.58
CA SER A 211 45.64 -16.35 18.87
C SER A 211 44.83 -15.33 19.74
N SER A 212 43.76 -15.70 20.46
CA SER A 212 42.97 -16.96 20.55
C SER A 212 41.67 -16.86 21.40
N GLN A 213 40.54 -17.34 20.85
CA GLN A 213 39.35 -17.92 21.54
C GLN A 213 38.52 -17.04 22.53
N PRO A 214 37.31 -17.46 22.97
CA PRO A 214 36.17 -17.77 22.11
C PRO A 214 34.83 -17.14 22.60
N VAL A 215 33.98 -16.66 21.68
CA VAL A 215 32.54 -16.42 21.97
C VAL A 215 31.70 -16.83 20.76
N THR A 216 30.61 -17.55 21.00
CA THR A 216 29.83 -18.24 19.95
C THR A 216 28.95 -17.26 19.16
N PRO A 217 29.16 -17.06 17.84
CA PRO A 217 28.18 -16.36 17.03
C PRO A 217 26.99 -17.30 16.83
N GLN A 218 25.81 -16.93 17.32
CA GLN A 218 24.61 -17.67 16.95
C GLN A 218 24.36 -17.52 15.44
N LYS A 219 24.12 -18.66 14.80
CA LYS A 219 24.11 -18.82 13.35
C LYS A 219 23.01 -17.96 12.71
N THR A 220 23.41 -16.92 11.97
CA THR A 220 22.50 -16.09 11.17
C THR A 220 21.87 -16.93 10.05
N MET A 221 20.74 -17.59 10.34
CA MET A 221 20.02 -18.37 9.34
C MET A 221 19.23 -17.43 8.43
N LYS A 222 19.91 -16.97 7.38
CA LYS A 222 19.33 -16.33 6.20
C LYS A 222 18.16 -17.18 5.70
N LEU A 223 16.93 -16.71 5.89
CA LEU A 223 15.72 -17.52 5.69
C LEU A 223 15.27 -17.56 4.22
N GLU A 224 16.19 -17.95 3.34
CA GLU A 224 15.91 -18.17 1.92
C GLU A 224 14.98 -19.39 1.77
N GLY A 225 13.70 -19.15 1.47
CA GLY A 225 12.73 -20.22 1.26
C GLY A 225 11.31 -19.94 1.74
N GLN A 226 10.74 -18.79 1.41
CA GLN A 226 9.31 -18.50 1.59
C GLN A 226 8.69 -17.99 0.28
N LYS A 227 7.41 -18.25 0.08
CA LYS A 227 6.61 -17.84 -1.10
C LYS A 227 5.18 -17.52 -0.68
N PHE A 228 4.54 -16.56 -1.35
CA PHE A 228 3.13 -16.26 -1.12
C PHE A 228 2.23 -17.24 -1.88
N CYS A 229 1.02 -17.48 -1.38
CA CYS A 229 0.01 -18.31 -2.05
C CYS A 229 -0.85 -17.49 -3.00
N ASP A 230 -0.80 -17.78 -4.31
CA ASP A 230 -1.51 -17.07 -5.38
C ASP A 230 -3.04 -17.01 -5.18
N ASN A 231 -3.61 -17.98 -4.46
CA ASN A 231 -5.05 -18.07 -4.16
C ASN A 231 -5.49 -17.36 -2.85
N CYS A 232 -4.59 -16.99 -1.94
CA CYS A 232 -4.99 -16.40 -0.64
C CYS A 232 -4.02 -15.41 0.01
N GLY A 233 -2.86 -15.15 -0.58
CA GLY A 233 -1.85 -14.22 -0.06
C GLY A 233 -1.03 -14.72 1.14
N GLU A 234 -1.27 -15.94 1.64
CA GLU A 234 -0.60 -16.47 2.83
C GLU A 234 0.90 -16.72 2.56
N LEU A 235 1.75 -16.34 3.51
CA LEU A 235 3.20 -16.57 3.47
C LEU A 235 3.53 -18.02 3.85
N CYS A 236 3.91 -18.83 2.86
CA CYS A 236 4.15 -20.27 3.02
C CYS A 236 5.63 -20.65 2.82
N PRO A 237 6.13 -21.75 3.41
CA PRO A 237 7.47 -22.26 3.13
C PRO A 237 7.62 -22.63 1.64
N ALA A 238 8.76 -22.32 1.02
CA ALA A 238 8.98 -22.59 -0.41
C ALA A 238 8.89 -24.08 -0.77
N SER A 239 9.26 -24.95 0.18
CA SER A 239 9.16 -26.42 0.08
C SER A 239 7.73 -26.98 0.21
N SER A 240 6.75 -26.16 0.60
CA SER A 240 5.35 -26.59 0.70
C SER A 240 4.76 -26.85 -0.69
N LYS A 241 4.06 -27.98 -0.84
CA LYS A 241 3.32 -28.34 -2.07
C LYS A 241 1.87 -27.86 -2.07
N PHE A 242 1.36 -27.47 -0.90
CA PHE A 242 0.03 -26.93 -0.70
C PHE A 242 0.07 -25.83 0.37
N CYS A 243 -0.76 -24.81 0.23
CA CYS A 243 -0.92 -23.74 1.19
C CYS A 243 -1.65 -24.24 2.45
N GLY A 244 -1.08 -23.98 3.63
CA GLY A 244 -1.66 -24.41 4.91
C GLY A 244 -3.04 -23.80 5.19
N SER A 245 -3.25 -22.54 4.81
CA SER A 245 -4.48 -21.80 5.15
C SER A 245 -5.64 -22.00 4.17
N CYS A 246 -5.39 -22.43 2.92
CA CYS A 246 -6.47 -22.59 1.92
C CYS A 246 -6.42 -23.90 1.10
N GLY A 247 -5.43 -24.78 1.32
CA GLY A 247 -5.29 -26.05 0.60
C GLY A 247 -4.89 -25.93 -0.89
N HIS A 248 -4.77 -24.71 -1.42
CA HIS A 248 -4.35 -24.50 -2.82
C HIS A 248 -2.96 -25.07 -3.08
N LYS A 249 -2.77 -25.70 -4.23
CA LYS A 249 -1.52 -26.37 -4.60
C LYS A 249 -0.52 -25.38 -5.20
N PHE A 250 0.76 -25.52 -4.82
CA PHE A 250 1.90 -24.84 -5.45
C PHE A 250 2.58 -25.68 -6.54
#